data_AF-A0A2V7PQQ4-F1
#
_entry.id   AF-A0A2V7PQQ4-F1
#
_cell.length_a   1.000
_cell.length_b   1.000
_cell.length_c   1.000
_cell.angle_alpha   90.00
_cell.angle_beta   90.00
_cell.angle_gamma   90.00
#
_symmetry.space_group_name_H-M   'P 1'
#
loop_
_entity.id
_entity.type
_entity.pdbx_description
1 polymer ?
#
loop_
_entity_poly.entity_id
_entity_poly.type
_entity_poly.pdbx_seq_one_letter_code
_entity_poly.pdbx_strand_id
1 'polypeptide(L)'
;MAVKTGSVERLVGSYHAWATNGASRAPAWLKDLRAGGIARFSELGFPNMKQEAWRFTSVAPIADATFALAHPPARLPSLVEIQPFLLGDTGHRLVFVNGFYQRALSTAVADTLRVQSLADALAEDPDAVRAHL
;
A
#
# COMPACT_ATOMS: atom_id res chain seq x y z
N MET A 1 30.45 3.33 -8.94
CA MET A 1 29.80 2.79 -7.73
C MET A 1 29.22 3.96 -6.92
N ALA A 2 28.09 4.53 -7.36
CA ALA A 2 27.53 5.77 -6.76
C ALA A 2 26.00 5.92 -6.88
N VAL A 3 25.28 4.93 -7.42
CA VAL A 3 23.82 5.03 -7.70
C VAL A 3 22.97 4.63 -6.48
N LYS A 4 23.52 3.88 -5.52
CA LYS A 4 22.77 3.23 -4.43
C LYS A 4 22.17 4.18 -3.39
N THR A 5 22.81 5.31 -3.10
CA THR A 5 22.34 6.23 -2.04
C THR A 5 21.15 7.05 -2.50
N GLY A 6 21.16 7.48 -3.77
CA GLY A 6 20.13 8.36 -4.34
C GLY A 6 18.71 7.79 -4.27
N SER A 7 18.53 6.49 -4.53
CA SER A 7 17.20 5.88 -4.52
C SER A 7 16.61 5.73 -3.12
N VAL A 8 17.45 5.46 -2.11
CA VAL A 8 17.02 5.40 -0.70
C VAL A 8 16.63 6.80 -0.22
N GLU A 9 17.48 7.79 -0.48
CA GLU A 9 17.24 9.19 -0.13
C GLU A 9 15.95 9.73 -0.75
N ARG A 10 15.69 9.42 -2.04
CA ARG A 10 14.44 9.80 -2.72
C ARG A 10 13.21 9.19 -2.05
N LEU A 11 13.25 7.90 -1.70
CA LEU A 11 12.10 7.23 -1.08
C LEU A 11 11.85 7.74 0.33
N VAL A 12 12.90 7.87 1.14
CA VAL A 12 12.81 8.43 2.51
C VAL A 12 12.31 9.87 2.49
N GLY A 13 12.82 10.70 1.58
CA GLY A 13 12.33 12.07 1.37
C GLY A 13 10.85 12.12 0.98
N SER A 14 10.45 11.28 0.02
CA SER A 14 9.03 11.14 -0.39
C SER A 14 8.14 10.71 0.76
N TYR A 15 8.59 9.78 1.60
CA TYR A 15 7.88 9.36 2.80
C TYR A 15 7.68 10.53 3.77
N HIS A 16 8.72 11.31 4.08
CA HIS A 16 8.58 12.44 5.02
C HIS A 16 7.63 13.51 4.51
N ALA A 17 7.67 13.81 3.21
CA ALA A 17 6.73 14.73 2.58
C ALA A 17 5.28 14.23 2.67
N TRP A 18 5.06 12.93 2.45
CA TRP A 18 3.75 12.31 2.61
C TRP A 18 3.30 12.26 4.07
N ALA A 19 4.18 11.90 5.00
CA ALA A 19 3.86 11.77 6.43
C ALA A 19 3.43 13.10 7.05
N THR A 20 4.05 14.20 6.61
CA THR A 20 3.73 15.56 7.09
C THR A 20 2.39 16.06 6.54
N ASN A 21 2.04 15.71 5.30
CA ASN A 21 0.83 16.22 4.64
C ASN A 21 -0.32 15.22 4.63
N GLY A 22 -0.13 14.08 3.94
CA GLY A 22 -1.16 13.10 3.63
C GLY A 22 -1.55 12.18 4.79
N ALA A 23 -0.68 12.01 5.78
CA ALA A 23 -0.93 11.16 6.96
C ALA A 23 -0.96 11.92 8.29
N SER A 24 -1.06 13.25 8.25
CA SER A 24 -1.05 14.12 9.44
C SER A 24 -2.16 13.79 10.46
N ARG A 25 -3.30 13.28 9.98
CA ARG A 25 -4.45 12.89 10.82
C ARG A 25 -4.36 11.47 11.38
N ALA A 26 -3.31 10.71 11.08
CA ALA A 26 -3.15 9.38 11.65
C ALA A 26 -2.94 9.41 13.18
N PRO A 27 -3.43 8.41 13.92
CA PRO A 27 -3.13 8.25 15.35
C PRO A 27 -1.62 8.20 15.62
N ALA A 28 -1.20 8.66 16.80
CA ALA A 28 0.21 8.73 17.18
C ALA A 28 0.92 7.37 17.05
N TRP A 29 0.31 6.30 17.58
CA TRP A 29 0.87 4.94 17.50
C TRP A 29 1.13 4.49 16.06
N LEU A 30 0.29 4.89 15.09
CA LEU A 30 0.45 4.53 13.69
C LEU A 30 1.54 5.37 13.02
N LYS A 31 1.70 6.63 13.43
CA LYS A 31 2.84 7.46 12.99
C LYS A 31 4.15 6.86 13.47
N ASP A 32 4.20 6.41 14.73
CA ASP A 32 5.38 5.77 15.31
C ASP A 32 5.72 4.46 14.61
N LEU A 33 4.73 3.61 14.35
CA LEU A 33 4.91 2.37 13.60
C LEU A 33 5.50 2.61 12.20
N ARG A 34 4.95 3.59 11.48
CA ARG A 34 5.45 3.97 10.14
C ARG A 34 6.84 4.60 10.19
N ALA A 35 7.12 5.42 11.20
CA ALA A 35 8.44 6.02 11.43
C ALA A 35 9.49 4.94 11.74
N GLY A 36 9.15 3.93 12.53
CA GLY A 36 10.03 2.77 12.75
C GLY A 36 10.33 2.02 11.45
N GLY A 37 9.31 1.79 10.63
CA GLY A 37 9.46 1.12 9.33
C GLY A 37 10.38 1.88 8.36
N ILE A 38 10.18 3.19 8.20
CA ILE A 38 11.02 3.98 7.29
C ILE A 38 12.45 4.17 7.82
N ALA A 39 12.63 4.30 9.15
CA ALA A 39 13.95 4.40 9.76
C ALA A 39 14.72 3.11 9.51
N ARG A 40 14.09 1.95 9.73
CA ARG A 40 14.70 0.65 9.45
C ARG A 40 15.04 0.46 7.98
N PHE A 41 14.16 0.91 7.08
CA PHE A 41 14.45 0.90 5.65
C PHE A 41 15.64 1.82 5.30
N SER A 42 15.76 2.99 5.94
CA SER A 42 16.87 3.92 5.69
C SER A 42 18.24 3.32 6.06
N GLU A 43 18.28 2.51 7.12
CA GLU A 43 19.50 1.79 7.55
C GLU A 43 19.86 0.64 6.60
N LEU A 44 18.86 -0.12 6.14
CA LEU A 44 19.06 -1.32 5.33
C LEU A 44 19.22 -1.03 3.83
N GLY A 45 18.50 -0.03 3.34
CA GLY A 45 18.31 0.28 1.93
C GLY A 45 17.54 -0.81 1.18
N PHE A 46 17.54 -0.69 -0.16
CA PHE A 46 17.02 -1.74 -1.03
C PHE A 46 17.91 -2.99 -0.96
N PRO A 47 17.32 -4.19 -1.02
CA PRO A 47 18.08 -5.41 -1.09
C PRO A 47 18.94 -5.48 -2.36
N ASN A 48 19.92 -6.37 -2.38
CA ASN A 48 20.77 -6.56 -3.55
C ASN A 48 21.22 -8.01 -3.70
N MET A 49 21.63 -8.38 -4.92
CA MET A 49 21.99 -9.76 -5.27
C MET A 49 23.21 -10.33 -4.51
N LYS A 50 23.89 -9.56 -3.65
CA LYS A 50 24.89 -10.11 -2.72
C LYS A 50 24.28 -10.75 -1.48
N GLN A 51 23.02 -10.44 -1.17
CA GLN A 51 22.27 -11.06 -0.09
C GLN A 51 21.66 -12.36 -0.61
N GLU A 52 21.85 -13.47 0.12
CA GLU A 52 21.43 -14.80 -0.35
C GLU A 52 19.94 -14.86 -0.73
N ALA A 53 19.07 -14.24 0.09
CA ALA A 53 17.64 -14.16 -0.17
C ALA A 53 17.26 -13.41 -1.48
N TRP A 54 18.20 -12.67 -2.08
CA TRP A 54 18.02 -11.86 -3.29
C TRP A 54 18.99 -12.22 -4.40
N ARG A 55 19.77 -13.29 -4.25
CA ARG A 55 20.86 -13.68 -5.16
C ARG A 55 20.41 -13.77 -6.62
N PHE A 56 19.16 -14.15 -6.85
CA PHE A 56 18.58 -14.33 -8.19
C PHE A 56 17.44 -13.34 -8.50
N THR A 57 17.23 -12.33 -7.65
CA THR A 57 16.14 -11.37 -7.78
C THR A 57 16.68 -9.96 -7.66
N SER A 58 16.97 -9.33 -8.80
CA SER A 58 17.40 -7.93 -8.83
C SER A 58 16.21 -6.99 -8.58
N VAL A 59 16.33 -6.10 -7.59
CA VAL A 59 15.37 -5.02 -7.33
C VAL A 59 15.78 -3.67 -7.93
N ALA A 60 16.90 -3.63 -8.67
CA ALA A 60 17.37 -2.39 -9.30
C ALA A 60 16.28 -1.68 -10.14
N PRO A 61 15.45 -2.37 -10.95
CA PRO A 61 14.38 -1.72 -11.70
C PRO A 61 13.35 -0.99 -10.83
N ILE A 62 13.10 -1.50 -9.62
CA ILE A 62 12.19 -0.85 -8.65
C ILE A 62 12.89 0.36 -8.02
N ALA A 63 14.15 0.22 -7.62
CA ALA A 63 14.89 1.31 -6.99
C ALA A 63 15.14 2.50 -7.94
N ASP A 64 15.30 2.23 -9.23
CA ASP A 64 15.60 3.25 -10.25
C ASP A 64 14.33 3.91 -10.82
N ALA A 65 13.17 3.28 -10.66
CA ALA A 65 11.90 3.85 -11.08
C ALA A 65 11.47 5.03 -10.20
N THR A 66 10.73 5.97 -10.80
CA THR A 66 10.05 7.04 -10.08
C THR A 66 8.59 6.66 -9.89
N PHE A 67 8.16 6.59 -8.63
CA PHE A 67 6.77 6.29 -8.27
C PHE A 67 6.05 7.56 -7.82
N ALA A 68 4.77 7.64 -8.13
CA ALA A 68 3.85 8.63 -7.60
C ALA A 68 2.82 7.93 -6.70
N LEU A 69 2.24 8.68 -5.77
CA LEU A 69 1.12 8.18 -4.98
C LEU A 69 -0.07 7.87 -5.90
N ALA A 70 -0.77 6.78 -5.62
CA ALA A 70 -1.97 6.42 -6.33
C ALA A 70 -3.07 7.46 -6.07
N HIS A 71 -3.82 7.78 -7.13
CA HIS A 71 -4.99 8.65 -7.06
C HIS A 71 -6.25 7.80 -7.31
N PRO A 72 -7.42 8.24 -6.82
CA PRO A 72 -8.68 7.61 -7.18
C PRO A 72 -8.78 7.45 -8.71
N PRO A 73 -9.16 6.27 -9.20
CA PRO A 73 -9.19 6.02 -10.63
C PRO A 73 -10.18 6.97 -11.32
N ALA A 74 -9.71 7.71 -12.34
CA ALA A 74 -10.56 8.62 -13.11
C ALA A 74 -11.66 7.88 -13.89
N ARG A 75 -11.44 6.61 -14.20
CA ARG A 75 -12.39 5.70 -14.84
C ARG A 75 -12.42 4.38 -14.08
N LEU A 76 -13.61 3.90 -13.79
CA LEU A 76 -13.81 2.54 -13.28
C LEU A 76 -14.02 1.57 -14.45
N PRO A 77 -13.42 0.38 -14.41
CA PRO A 77 -13.75 -0.68 -15.36
C PRO A 77 -15.18 -1.17 -15.12
N SER A 78 -15.84 -1.62 -16.17
CA SER A 78 -17.11 -2.33 -16.11
C SER A 78 -16.93 -3.76 -15.60
N LEU A 79 -18.03 -4.39 -15.18
CA LEU A 79 -18.02 -5.82 -14.82
C LEU A 79 -17.55 -6.70 -15.98
N VAL A 80 -17.95 -6.37 -17.22
CA VAL A 80 -17.54 -7.08 -18.43
C VAL A 80 -16.02 -7.02 -18.62
N GLU A 81 -15.42 -5.85 -18.40
CA GLU A 81 -13.96 -5.68 -18.53
C GLU A 81 -13.17 -6.46 -17.47
N ILE A 82 -13.74 -6.67 -16.28
CA ILE A 82 -13.07 -7.43 -15.22
C ILE A 82 -13.40 -8.92 -15.23
N GLN A 83 -14.42 -9.35 -15.99
CA GLN A 83 -14.89 -10.73 -16.04
C GLN A 83 -13.76 -11.76 -16.25
N PRO A 84 -12.76 -11.53 -17.13
CA PRO A 84 -11.66 -12.47 -17.33
C PRO A 84 -10.75 -12.67 -16.11
N PHE A 85 -10.77 -11.73 -15.16
CA PHE A 85 -9.97 -11.76 -13.94
C PHE A 85 -10.75 -12.25 -12.72
N LEU A 86 -12.04 -12.55 -12.87
CA LEU A 86 -12.87 -13.02 -11.76
C LEU A 86 -12.59 -14.50 -11.48
N LEU A 87 -12.46 -14.82 -10.20
CA LEU A 87 -12.23 -16.18 -9.72
C LEU A 87 -13.57 -16.81 -9.35
N GLY A 88 -14.14 -17.56 -10.29
CA GLY A 88 -15.40 -18.27 -10.10
C GLY A 88 -16.60 -17.35 -9.83
N ASP A 89 -17.76 -17.98 -9.67
CA ASP A 89 -19.05 -17.28 -9.59
C ASP A 89 -19.65 -17.32 -8.17
N THR A 90 -18.94 -17.92 -7.22
CA THR A 90 -19.42 -18.13 -5.85
C THR A 90 -18.50 -17.47 -4.83
N GLY A 91 -19.08 -16.84 -3.80
CA GLY A 91 -18.36 -16.20 -2.71
C GLY A 91 -18.35 -14.66 -2.75
N HIS A 92 -17.67 -14.06 -1.77
CA HIS A 92 -17.51 -12.61 -1.71
C HIS A 92 -16.43 -12.14 -2.68
N ARG A 93 -16.79 -11.19 -3.54
CA ARG A 93 -15.83 -10.46 -4.38
C ARG A 93 -15.59 -9.08 -3.81
N LEU A 94 -14.33 -8.74 -3.54
CA LEU A 94 -13.89 -7.39 -3.22
C LEU A 94 -12.96 -6.90 -4.33
N VAL A 95 -13.34 -5.81 -5.00
CA VAL A 95 -12.58 -5.24 -6.11
C VAL A 95 -11.87 -3.98 -5.65
N PHE A 96 -10.57 -3.92 -5.94
CA PHE A 96 -9.74 -2.74 -5.73
C PHE A 96 -9.15 -2.32 -7.07
N VAL A 97 -9.33 -1.06 -7.44
CA VAL A 97 -8.75 -0.49 -8.66
C VAL A 97 -7.69 0.52 -8.24
N ASN A 98 -6.44 0.27 -8.60
CA ASN A 98 -5.27 1.07 -8.18
C ASN A 98 -5.19 1.30 -6.66
N GLY A 99 -5.58 0.29 -5.86
CA GLY A 99 -5.59 0.36 -4.40
C GLY A 99 -6.86 0.95 -3.78
N PHE A 100 -7.84 1.39 -4.56
CA PHE A 100 -9.10 1.96 -4.07
C PHE A 100 -10.26 0.96 -4.18
N TYR A 101 -10.95 0.72 -3.06
CA TYR A 101 -12.10 -0.19 -3.00
C TYR A 101 -13.28 0.27 -3.87
N GLN A 102 -13.84 -0.65 -4.65
CA GLN A 102 -14.95 -0.39 -5.58
C GLN A 102 -16.19 -1.17 -5.19
N ARG A 103 -17.08 -0.53 -4.44
CA ARG A 103 -18.35 -1.14 -3.98
C ARG A 103 -19.19 -1.66 -5.14
N ALA A 104 -19.29 -0.90 -6.23
CA ALA A 104 -20.12 -1.24 -7.39
C ALA A 104 -19.67 -2.52 -8.15
N LEU A 105 -18.41 -2.90 -8.01
CA LEU A 105 -17.85 -4.11 -8.64
C LEU A 105 -17.74 -5.28 -7.64
N SER A 106 -18.04 -5.04 -6.36
CA SER A 106 -17.92 -5.99 -5.26
C SER A 106 -19.28 -6.64 -4.93
N THR A 107 -19.26 -7.85 -4.39
CA THR A 107 -20.48 -8.65 -4.06
C THR A 107 -20.49 -9.15 -2.61
N ALA A 108 -19.85 -8.42 -1.69
CA ALA A 108 -19.86 -8.78 -0.27
C ALA A 108 -21.31 -8.92 0.26
N VAL A 109 -21.59 -9.98 1.02
CA VAL A 109 -22.89 -10.16 1.69
C VAL A 109 -22.92 -9.18 2.85
N ALA A 110 -23.90 -8.28 2.84
CA ALA A 110 -23.95 -7.10 3.71
C ALA A 110 -24.15 -7.41 5.21
N ASP A 111 -24.33 -8.68 5.59
CA ASP A 111 -24.80 -9.05 6.93
C ASP A 111 -23.78 -9.80 7.79
N THR A 112 -22.64 -10.24 7.22
CA THR A 112 -21.58 -10.95 7.97
C THR A 112 -20.19 -10.31 7.86
N LEU A 113 -20.00 -9.37 6.93
CA LEU A 113 -18.70 -8.79 6.65
C LEU A 113 -18.78 -7.26 6.49
N ARG A 114 -17.99 -6.54 7.28
CA ARG A 114 -17.76 -5.11 7.10
C ARG A 114 -16.52 -4.88 6.24
N VAL A 115 -16.68 -4.15 5.14
CA VAL A 115 -15.58 -3.79 4.24
C VAL A 115 -15.54 -2.28 4.07
N GLN A 116 -14.42 -1.67 4.44
CA GLN A 116 -14.18 -0.23 4.34
C GLN A 116 -12.68 0.05 4.15
N SER A 117 -12.33 1.30 3.88
CA SER A 117 -10.93 1.68 3.81
C SER A 117 -10.28 1.64 5.20
N LEU A 118 -8.97 1.38 5.26
CA LEU A 118 -8.23 1.48 6.52
C LEU A 118 -8.30 2.90 7.12
N ALA A 119 -8.42 3.93 6.27
CA ALA A 119 -8.60 5.30 6.73
C ALA A 119 -9.93 5.49 7.47
N ASP A 120 -11.03 4.94 6.95
CA ASP A 120 -12.34 4.98 7.60
C ASP A 120 -12.34 4.15 8.89
N ALA A 121 -11.74 2.96 8.86
CA ALA A 121 -11.59 2.12 10.06
C ALA A 121 -10.81 2.81 11.17
N LEU A 122 -9.73 3.52 10.84
CA LEU A 122 -8.96 4.31 11.80
C LEU A 122 -9.73 5.53 12.34
N ALA A 123 -10.67 6.09 11.56
CA ALA A 123 -11.50 7.20 12.01
C ALA A 123 -12.64 6.74 12.93
N GLU A 124 -13.16 5.52 12.72
CA GLU A 124 -14.24 4.94 13.51
C GLU A 124 -13.75 4.28 14.81
N ASP A 125 -12.76 3.38 14.72
CA ASP A 125 -12.25 2.62 15.87
C ASP A 125 -10.73 2.35 15.73
N PRO A 126 -9.90 3.35 16.07
CA PRO A 126 -8.45 3.22 15.98
C PRO A 126 -7.87 2.09 16.86
N ASP A 127 -8.52 1.76 17.98
CA ASP A 127 -8.02 0.76 18.93
C ASP A 127 -8.25 -0.67 18.42
N ALA A 128 -9.41 -0.93 17.81
CA ALA A 128 -9.64 -2.21 17.12
C ALA A 128 -8.63 -2.43 15.99
N VAL A 129 -8.29 -1.38 15.23
CA VAL A 129 -7.26 -1.47 14.19
C VAL A 129 -5.88 -1.73 14.80
N ARG A 130 -5.54 -1.03 15.89
CA ARG A 130 -4.26 -1.19 16.59
C ARG A 130 -4.02 -2.60 17.12
N ALA A 131 -5.07 -3.30 17.54
CA ALA A 131 -4.96 -4.68 18.06
C ALA A 131 -4.44 -5.70 17.02
N HIS A 132 -4.40 -5.33 15.73
CA HIS A 132 -4.06 -6.21 14.62
C HIS A 132 -2.91 -5.71 13.72
N LEU A 133 -2.20 -4.64 14.11
CA LEU A 133 -1.04 -4.07 13.41
C LEU A 133 0.19 -4.01 14.30
#